data_AF-C3YMT0-F1
#
_entry.id   AF-C3YMT0-F1
#
_cell.length_a   1.000
_cell.length_b   1.000
_cell.length_c   1.000
_cell.angle_alpha   90.00
_cell.angle_beta   90.00
_cell.angle_gamma   90.00
#
_symmetry.space_group_name_H-M   'P 1'
#
loop_
_entity.id
_entity.type
_entity.pdbx_description
1 polymer ?
#
loop_
_entity_poly.entity_id
_entity_poly.type
_entity_poly.pdbx_seq_one_letter_code
_entity_poly.pdbx_strand_id
1 'polypeptide(L)'
;DSRNDFYCWLCHREGSVLCCELCPRVYHTRCLKLTQEPDGDWVCPACEKIMSAECVDTQSKAMGMVSVEQLSKLLLHSLQRMKHSGAEPFQNPVDPEQAPNYREYIFHPMDLSTLEKNIKKNKYGCTQAFIADTKWILHNCIIFNGSNNKLTTSARMIVRICEHEMYEIEVCPDCYTSSCTKKDNWFCEPCREPHILVWAKLKGFPFWPAKVLQEVDGQLDVRFFGQHDRAWVPVENCFIMSEEIPFPVKKQKGSFDNAVAEMNIYIENLRRKFGSFEYAPYRSPYDKSRVY
;
A
#
# COMPACT_ATOMS: atom_id res chain seq x y z
N ASP A 1 18.17 7.81 -30.40
CA ASP A 1 18.75 7.14 -29.21
C ASP A 1 17.87 6.03 -28.71
N SER A 2 18.42 4.82 -28.61
CA SER A 2 17.73 3.56 -28.28
C SER A 2 17.55 3.31 -26.77
N ARG A 3 17.62 4.35 -25.94
CA ARG A 3 17.56 4.24 -24.47
C ARG A 3 16.16 4.46 -23.88
N ASN A 4 15.29 5.13 -24.63
CA ASN A 4 14.02 5.64 -24.13
C ASN A 4 12.83 5.06 -24.89
N ASP A 5 11.69 5.03 -24.22
CA ASP A 5 10.40 4.68 -24.79
C ASP A 5 9.93 5.75 -25.80
N PHE A 6 8.99 5.37 -26.66
CA PHE A 6 8.33 6.25 -27.62
C PHE A 6 6.96 6.73 -27.14
N TYR A 7 6.39 6.05 -26.14
CA TYR A 7 5.04 6.29 -25.67
C TYR A 7 5.03 7.06 -24.35
N CYS A 8 4.29 8.16 -24.30
CA CYS A 8 4.21 8.96 -23.09
C CYS A 8 3.64 8.14 -21.91
N TRP A 9 4.35 8.15 -20.78
CA TRP A 9 4.02 7.39 -19.58
C TRP A 9 2.61 7.67 -19.02
N LEU A 10 2.09 8.87 -19.25
CA LEU A 10 0.79 9.33 -18.72
C LEU A 10 -0.40 9.03 -19.64
N CYS A 11 -0.23 9.14 -20.95
CA CYS A 11 -1.34 8.98 -21.91
C CYS A 11 -1.19 7.78 -22.83
N HIS A 12 -0.04 7.10 -22.81
CA HIS A 12 0.27 5.90 -23.60
C HIS A 12 0.24 6.11 -25.12
N ARG A 13 0.44 7.36 -25.56
CA ARG A 13 0.44 7.75 -26.97
C ARG A 13 1.81 8.25 -27.39
N GLU A 14 2.12 8.06 -28.66
CA GLU A 14 3.26 8.66 -29.34
C GLU A 14 3.12 10.18 -29.47
N GLY A 15 4.22 10.82 -29.89
CA GLY A 15 4.31 12.26 -30.12
C GLY A 15 5.67 12.82 -29.74
N SER A 16 5.76 14.15 -29.67
CA SER A 16 6.94 14.83 -29.11
C SER A 16 6.96 14.64 -27.59
N VAL A 17 8.04 14.04 -27.07
CA VAL A 17 8.15 13.62 -25.67
C VAL A 17 9.50 14.05 -25.06
N LEU A 18 9.44 14.44 -23.80
CA LEU A 18 10.58 14.69 -22.92
C LEU A 18 11.12 13.35 -22.41
N CYS A 19 12.45 13.20 -22.45
CA CYS A 19 13.14 12.01 -21.98
C CYS A 19 13.67 12.20 -20.55
N CYS A 20 13.46 11.20 -19.70
CA CYS A 20 14.05 11.20 -18.37
C CYS A 20 15.52 10.75 -18.41
N GLU A 21 16.40 11.40 -17.67
CA GLU A 21 17.82 11.03 -17.61
C GLU A 21 18.08 9.72 -16.84
N LEU A 22 17.22 9.39 -15.87
CA LEU A 22 17.42 8.25 -14.96
C LEU A 22 16.69 6.97 -15.37
N CYS A 23 15.73 7.01 -16.29
CA CYS A 23 14.93 5.85 -16.65
C CYS A 23 14.38 5.99 -18.07
N PRO A 24 13.90 4.90 -18.69
CA PRO A 24 13.47 4.93 -20.09
C PRO A 24 12.11 5.62 -20.30
N ARG A 25 11.44 6.13 -19.25
CA ARG A 25 10.11 6.73 -19.37
C ARG A 25 10.20 8.08 -20.08
N VAL A 26 9.21 8.35 -20.91
CA VAL A 26 9.06 9.61 -21.63
C VAL A 26 7.71 10.26 -21.36
N TYR A 27 7.62 11.58 -21.50
CA TYR A 27 6.43 12.34 -21.12
C TYR A 27 6.14 13.46 -22.11
N HIS A 28 4.87 13.68 -22.46
CA HIS A 28 4.49 14.92 -23.13
C HIS A 28 4.56 16.10 -22.14
N THR A 29 5.14 17.22 -22.57
CA THR A 29 5.12 18.52 -21.86
C THR A 29 3.70 18.91 -21.43
N ARG A 30 2.73 18.75 -22.34
CA ARG A 30 1.29 18.97 -22.07
C ARG A 30 0.69 18.03 -21.02
N CYS A 31 1.12 16.76 -20.97
CA CYS A 31 0.59 15.79 -20.00
C CYS A 31 1.13 16.07 -18.59
N LEU A 32 2.33 16.66 -18.50
CA LEU A 32 2.92 17.15 -17.26
C LEU A 32 2.41 18.53 -16.85
N LYS A 33 1.64 19.21 -17.72
CA LYS A 33 1.18 20.60 -17.53
C LYS A 33 2.34 21.60 -17.36
N LEU A 34 3.47 21.34 -18.00
CA LEU A 34 4.58 22.29 -18.05
C LEU A 34 4.29 23.40 -19.06
N THR A 35 4.68 24.63 -18.72
CA THR A 35 4.51 25.79 -19.60
C THR A 35 5.56 25.86 -20.71
N GLN A 36 6.74 25.31 -20.45
CA GLN A 36 7.84 25.19 -21.40
C GLN A 36 8.59 23.88 -21.18
N GLU A 37 9.35 23.44 -22.18
CA GLU A 37 10.24 22.31 -22.02
C GLU A 37 11.37 22.68 -21.04
N PRO A 38 11.77 21.77 -20.14
CA PRO A 38 12.92 21.99 -19.27
C PRO A 38 14.21 22.18 -20.08
N ASP A 39 15.03 23.14 -19.68
CA ASP A 39 16.37 23.32 -20.25
C ASP A 39 17.35 22.35 -19.55
N GLY A 40 18.03 21.51 -20.32
CA GLY A 40 19.07 20.60 -19.81
C GLY A 40 18.55 19.28 -19.22
N ASP A 41 19.32 18.72 -18.28
CA ASP A 41 19.04 17.41 -17.67
C ASP A 41 17.71 17.44 -16.91
N TRP A 42 16.84 16.47 -17.21
CA TRP A 42 15.51 16.39 -16.61
C TRP A 42 15.23 15.01 -16.01
N VAL A 43 14.67 15.01 -14.80
CA VAL A 43 14.26 13.81 -14.06
C VAL A 43 12.74 13.77 -14.00
N CYS A 44 12.16 12.63 -14.39
CA CYS A 44 10.71 12.52 -14.42
C CYS A 44 10.08 12.40 -13.02
N PRO A 45 8.78 12.72 -12.88
CA PRO A 45 8.09 12.66 -11.59
C PRO A 45 8.08 11.27 -10.93
N ALA A 46 8.22 10.20 -11.72
CA ALA A 46 8.33 8.84 -11.16
C ALA A 46 9.69 8.63 -10.48
N CYS A 47 10.78 9.07 -11.12
CA CYS A 47 12.12 9.00 -10.55
C CYS A 47 12.27 9.92 -9.34
N GLU A 48 11.74 11.15 -9.40
CA GLU A 48 11.75 12.06 -8.24
C GLU A 48 11.07 11.45 -7.01
N LYS A 49 9.90 10.83 -7.21
CA LYS A 49 9.18 10.14 -6.11
C LYS A 49 9.98 8.98 -5.54
N ILE A 50 10.63 8.18 -6.38
CA ILE A 50 11.47 7.06 -5.92
C ILE A 50 12.68 7.59 -5.15
N MET A 51 13.39 8.58 -5.70
CA MET A 51 14.55 9.18 -5.05
C MET A 51 14.20 9.78 -3.68
N SER A 52 13.08 10.48 -3.57
CA SER A 52 12.60 11.00 -2.28
C SER A 52 12.20 9.87 -1.32
N ALA A 53 11.54 8.82 -1.81
CA ALA A 53 11.14 7.69 -0.96
C ALA A 53 12.32 6.84 -0.47
N GLU A 54 13.44 6.80 -1.21
CA GLU A 54 14.66 6.06 -0.85
C GLU A 54 15.69 6.92 -0.09
N CYS A 55 15.50 8.24 -0.05
CA CYS A 55 16.38 9.14 0.69
C CYS A 55 16.15 8.97 2.20
N VAL A 56 17.23 8.71 2.96
CA VAL A 56 17.17 8.48 4.41
C VAL A 56 16.49 9.62 5.18
N ASP A 57 16.65 10.86 4.69
CA ASP A 57 16.09 12.07 5.32
C ASP A 57 14.60 12.30 5.00
N THR A 58 14.09 11.74 3.90
CA THR A 58 12.70 11.96 3.44
C THR A 58 11.85 10.70 3.30
N GLN A 59 12.43 9.52 3.52
CA GLN A 59 11.72 8.25 3.47
C GLN A 59 10.57 8.21 4.49
N SER A 60 9.56 7.40 4.19
CA SER A 60 8.46 7.18 5.14
C SER A 60 8.95 6.50 6.41
N LYS A 61 8.20 6.66 7.49
CA LYS A 61 8.44 5.92 8.74
C LYS A 61 8.47 4.40 8.51
N ALA A 62 7.57 3.89 7.67
CA ALA A 62 7.52 2.47 7.35
C ALA A 62 8.81 1.99 6.67
N MET A 63 9.32 2.74 5.67
CA MET A 63 10.57 2.42 4.99
C MET A 63 11.78 2.51 5.94
N GLY A 64 11.82 3.51 6.83
CA GLY A 64 12.85 3.61 7.86
C GLY A 64 12.86 2.43 8.86
N MET A 65 11.72 1.73 9.01
CA MET A 65 11.60 0.56 9.88
C MET A 65 11.97 -0.77 9.20
N VAL A 66 12.14 -0.84 7.88
CA VAL A 66 12.34 -2.13 7.18
C VAL A 66 13.65 -2.14 6.39
N SER A 67 14.39 -3.23 6.46
CA SER A 67 15.50 -3.46 5.54
C SER A 67 14.98 -3.79 4.13
N VAL A 68 15.81 -3.62 3.11
CA VAL A 68 15.47 -4.02 1.72
C VAL A 68 15.07 -5.50 1.63
N GLU A 69 15.73 -6.38 2.39
CA GLU A 69 15.38 -7.81 2.43
C GLU A 69 14.01 -8.06 3.08
N GLN A 70 13.68 -7.30 4.13
CA GLN A 70 12.35 -7.37 4.75
C GLN A 70 11.30 -6.85 3.79
N LEU A 71 11.55 -5.71 3.13
CA LEU A 71 10.67 -5.17 2.10
C LEU A 71 10.43 -6.20 1.00
N SER A 72 11.47 -6.86 0.48
CA SER A 72 11.34 -7.92 -0.53
C SER A 72 10.38 -9.04 -0.08
N LYS A 73 10.38 -9.44 1.19
CA LYS A 73 9.42 -10.43 1.71
C LYS A 73 7.98 -9.90 1.68
N LEU A 74 7.77 -8.64 2.03
CA LEU A 74 6.44 -7.99 1.95
C LEU A 74 5.96 -7.91 0.50
N LEU A 75 6.84 -7.50 -0.41
CA LEU A 75 6.54 -7.41 -1.84
C LEU A 75 6.18 -8.78 -2.44
N LEU A 76 6.80 -9.88 -1.98
CA LEU A 76 6.42 -11.23 -2.41
C LEU A 76 4.97 -11.57 -2.00
N HIS A 77 4.53 -11.17 -0.81
CA HIS A 77 3.13 -11.35 -0.40
C HIS A 77 2.18 -10.54 -1.27
N SER A 78 2.51 -9.26 -1.52
CA SER A 78 1.75 -8.39 -2.44
C SER A 78 1.65 -9.02 -3.83
N LEU A 79 2.76 -9.53 -4.36
CA LEU A 79 2.80 -10.16 -5.69
C LEU A 79 1.88 -11.38 -5.78
N GLN A 80 1.76 -12.19 -4.72
CA GLN A 80 0.80 -13.30 -4.72
C GLN A 80 -0.65 -12.80 -4.83
N ARG A 81 -1.00 -11.69 -4.17
CA ARG A 81 -2.35 -11.10 -4.27
C ARG A 81 -2.61 -10.47 -5.64
N MET A 82 -1.58 -9.96 -6.31
CA MET A 82 -1.68 -9.44 -7.68
C MET A 82 -2.03 -10.54 -8.71
N LYS A 83 -1.69 -11.81 -8.44
CA LYS A 83 -2.05 -13.00 -9.25
C LYS A 83 -3.53 -13.40 -9.07
N HIS A 84 -4.43 -12.43 -9.14
CA HIS A 84 -5.88 -12.64 -9.12
C HIS A 84 -6.37 -13.40 -10.37
N SER A 85 -7.60 -13.92 -10.31
CA SER A 85 -8.24 -14.52 -11.48
C SER A 85 -8.37 -13.50 -12.61
N GLY A 86 -7.81 -13.81 -13.78
CA GLY A 86 -7.70 -12.89 -14.92
C GLY A 86 -6.31 -12.29 -15.12
N ALA A 87 -5.34 -12.55 -14.22
CA ALA A 87 -3.95 -12.11 -14.35
C ALA A 87 -3.07 -13.07 -15.17
N GLU A 88 -3.59 -14.23 -15.60
CA GLU A 88 -2.85 -15.30 -16.30
C GLU A 88 -2.02 -14.77 -17.49
N PRO A 89 -2.54 -13.88 -18.37
CA PRO A 89 -1.78 -13.34 -19.49
C PRO A 89 -0.55 -12.50 -19.10
N PHE A 90 -0.48 -12.06 -17.84
CA PHE A 90 0.61 -11.23 -17.32
C PHE A 90 1.54 -12.00 -16.38
N GLN A 91 1.33 -13.30 -16.18
CA GLN A 91 2.16 -14.09 -15.29
C GLN A 91 3.59 -14.27 -15.82
N ASN A 92 3.74 -14.37 -17.14
CA ASN A 92 5.00 -14.61 -17.83
C ASN A 92 5.23 -13.56 -18.93
N PRO A 93 6.46 -13.41 -19.46
CA PRO A 93 6.72 -12.53 -20.59
C PRO A 93 5.81 -12.86 -21.79
N VAL A 94 5.42 -11.84 -22.54
CA VAL A 94 4.64 -12.01 -23.78
C VAL A 94 5.43 -12.87 -24.77
N ASP A 95 4.79 -13.93 -25.25
CA ASP A 95 5.35 -14.89 -26.18
C ASP A 95 5.48 -14.25 -27.58
N PRO A 96 6.70 -14.17 -28.15
CA PRO A 96 6.93 -13.64 -29.49
C PRO A 96 6.17 -14.40 -30.59
N GLU A 97 5.84 -15.67 -30.41
CA GLU A 97 5.06 -16.42 -31.39
C GLU A 97 3.59 -15.95 -31.42
N GLN A 98 3.06 -15.57 -30.26
CA GLN A 98 1.68 -15.08 -30.12
C GLN A 98 1.55 -13.59 -30.47
N ALA A 99 2.63 -12.83 -30.32
CA ALA A 99 2.69 -11.40 -30.68
C ALA A 99 4.02 -11.05 -31.38
N PRO A 100 4.18 -11.40 -32.68
CA PRO A 100 5.44 -11.24 -33.41
C PRO A 100 5.98 -9.80 -33.45
N ASN A 101 5.09 -8.82 -33.52
CA ASN A 101 5.42 -7.40 -33.58
C ASN A 101 5.51 -6.75 -32.19
N TYR A 102 5.37 -7.48 -31.08
CA TYR A 102 5.34 -6.89 -29.72
C TYR A 102 6.55 -6.00 -29.42
N ARG A 103 7.75 -6.44 -29.85
CA ARG A 103 9.01 -5.70 -29.63
C ARG A 103 9.17 -4.46 -30.52
N GLU A 104 8.36 -4.30 -31.55
CA GLU A 104 8.35 -3.07 -32.37
C GLU A 104 7.69 -1.91 -31.63
N TYR A 105 6.72 -2.22 -30.75
CA TYR A 105 5.97 -1.23 -29.98
C TYR A 105 6.46 -1.13 -28.53
N ILE A 106 6.85 -2.25 -27.92
CA ILE A 106 7.10 -2.32 -26.48
C ILE A 106 8.60 -2.29 -26.19
N PHE A 107 9.07 -1.12 -25.76
CA PHE A 107 10.47 -0.88 -25.42
C PHE A 107 10.91 -1.61 -24.13
N HIS A 108 10.09 -1.58 -23.08
CA HIS A 108 10.42 -2.14 -21.77
C HIS A 108 9.40 -3.20 -21.31
N PRO A 109 9.53 -4.47 -21.75
CA PRO A 109 8.64 -5.56 -21.34
C PRO A 109 8.66 -5.78 -19.83
N MET A 110 7.50 -6.05 -19.23
CA MET A 110 7.34 -6.37 -17.82
C MET A 110 6.18 -7.35 -17.62
N ASP A 111 6.33 -8.23 -16.64
CA ASP A 111 5.37 -9.29 -16.27
C ASP A 111 5.57 -9.69 -14.80
N LEU A 112 4.62 -10.43 -14.22
CA LEU A 112 4.66 -10.79 -12.80
C LEU A 112 5.85 -11.70 -12.44
N SER A 113 6.31 -12.58 -13.34
CA SER A 113 7.51 -13.40 -13.10
C SER A 113 8.79 -12.56 -13.10
N THR A 114 8.85 -11.53 -13.95
CA THR A 114 9.97 -10.58 -13.98
C THR A 114 9.97 -9.70 -12.73
N LEU A 115 8.81 -9.22 -12.28
CA LEU A 115 8.68 -8.56 -10.98
C LEU A 115 9.16 -9.48 -9.85
N GLU A 116 8.75 -10.75 -9.83
CA GLU A 116 9.19 -11.73 -8.84
C GLU A 116 10.72 -11.89 -8.80
N LYS A 117 11.36 -12.00 -9.98
CA LYS A 117 12.82 -12.07 -10.11
C LYS A 117 13.50 -10.80 -9.60
N ASN A 118 12.92 -9.63 -9.88
CA ASN A 118 13.45 -8.35 -9.40
C ASN A 118 13.32 -8.24 -7.87
N ILE A 119 12.21 -8.68 -7.28
CA ILE A 119 12.03 -8.72 -5.81
C ILE A 119 13.09 -9.64 -5.19
N LYS A 120 13.27 -10.86 -5.71
CA LYS A 120 14.25 -11.83 -5.18
C LYS A 120 15.71 -11.35 -5.28
N LYS A 121 15.98 -10.37 -6.16
CA LYS A 121 17.27 -9.70 -6.31
C LYS A 121 17.40 -8.43 -5.47
N ASN A 122 16.45 -8.15 -4.58
CA ASN A 122 16.43 -6.95 -3.73
C ASN A 122 16.53 -5.63 -4.52
N LYS A 123 15.88 -5.56 -5.68
CA LYS A 123 15.99 -4.39 -6.57
C LYS A 123 15.18 -3.16 -6.12
N TYR A 124 14.21 -3.32 -5.24
CA TYR A 124 13.30 -2.25 -4.85
C TYR A 124 13.69 -1.73 -3.47
N GLY A 125 14.12 -0.47 -3.38
CA GLY A 125 14.45 0.18 -2.11
C GLY A 125 13.23 0.77 -1.39
N CYS A 126 12.14 1.02 -2.12
CA CYS A 126 10.89 1.56 -1.59
C CYS A 126 9.66 0.97 -2.30
N THR A 127 8.46 1.19 -1.74
CA THR A 127 7.19 0.74 -2.33
C THR A 127 6.90 1.44 -3.67
N GLN A 128 7.32 2.69 -3.82
CA GLN A 128 7.12 3.51 -5.02
C GLN A 128 7.91 2.95 -6.21
N ALA A 129 9.11 2.40 -5.97
CA ALA A 129 9.89 1.73 -7.01
C ALA A 129 9.15 0.48 -7.53
N PHE A 130 8.57 -0.32 -6.63
CA PHE A 130 7.79 -1.50 -7.01
C PHE A 130 6.51 -1.14 -7.80
N ILE A 131 5.79 -0.09 -7.38
CA ILE A 131 4.62 0.43 -8.13
C ILE A 131 5.05 0.89 -9.53
N ALA A 132 6.15 1.63 -9.63
CA ALA A 132 6.62 2.19 -10.89
C ALA A 132 6.98 1.10 -11.91
N ASP A 133 7.56 -0.01 -11.47
CA ASP A 133 7.82 -1.17 -12.33
C ASP A 133 6.54 -1.95 -12.66
N THR A 134 5.64 -2.13 -11.69
CA THR A 134 4.35 -2.78 -11.93
C THR A 134 3.54 -2.05 -13.01
N LYS A 135 3.61 -0.71 -13.06
CA LYS A 135 2.91 0.12 -14.05
C LYS A 135 3.36 -0.11 -15.50
N TRP A 136 4.55 -0.68 -15.74
CA TRP A 136 4.94 -1.10 -17.09
C TRP A 136 3.99 -2.14 -17.68
N ILE A 137 3.45 -3.04 -16.86
CA ILE A 137 2.47 -4.06 -17.31
C ILE A 137 1.26 -3.36 -17.93
N LEU A 138 0.70 -2.37 -17.23
CA LEU A 138 -0.46 -1.62 -17.71
C LEU A 138 -0.10 -0.72 -18.91
N HIS A 139 1.02 -0.01 -18.84
CA HIS A 139 1.48 0.88 -19.91
C HIS A 139 1.64 0.11 -21.23
N ASN A 140 2.37 -1.01 -21.19
CA ASN A 140 2.57 -1.87 -22.35
C ASN A 140 1.26 -2.46 -22.87
N CYS A 141 0.38 -2.89 -21.95
CA CYS A 141 -0.90 -3.44 -22.33
C CYS A 141 -1.78 -2.41 -23.06
N ILE A 142 -1.79 -1.15 -22.63
CA ILE A 142 -2.54 -0.07 -23.30
C ILE A 142 -1.99 0.19 -24.70
N ILE A 143 -0.66 0.27 -24.85
CA ILE A 143 -0.01 0.53 -26.15
C ILE A 143 -0.36 -0.57 -27.14
N PHE A 144 -0.14 -1.82 -26.75
CA PHE A 144 -0.27 -2.95 -27.66
C PHE A 144 -1.73 -3.35 -27.92
N ASN A 145 -2.59 -3.28 -26.91
CA ASN A 145 -3.95 -3.83 -26.99
C ASN A 145 -5.05 -2.75 -27.05
N GLY A 146 -4.73 -1.49 -26.73
CA GLY A 146 -5.68 -0.39 -26.63
C GLY A 146 -6.38 -0.28 -25.26
N SER A 147 -6.72 0.94 -24.85
CA SER A 147 -7.24 1.24 -23.50
C SER A 147 -8.52 0.50 -23.11
N ASN A 148 -9.34 0.14 -24.09
CA ASN A 148 -10.67 -0.45 -23.92
C ASN A 148 -10.64 -2.00 -24.00
N ASN A 149 -9.45 -2.59 -24.14
CA ASN A 149 -9.31 -4.04 -24.22
C ASN A 149 -9.57 -4.71 -22.86
N LYS A 150 -10.10 -5.94 -22.88
CA LYS A 150 -10.32 -6.76 -21.68
C LYS A 150 -9.02 -7.03 -20.93
N LEU A 151 -7.91 -7.28 -21.64
CA LEU A 151 -6.59 -7.46 -21.06
C LEU A 151 -6.17 -6.22 -20.28
N THR A 152 -6.46 -5.02 -20.80
CA THR A 152 -6.15 -3.76 -20.13
C THR A 152 -6.95 -3.58 -18.84
N THR A 153 -8.19 -4.07 -18.80
CA THR A 153 -8.97 -4.09 -17.55
C THR A 153 -8.33 -4.98 -16.50
N SER A 154 -7.85 -6.17 -16.88
CA SER A 154 -7.08 -7.05 -15.99
C SER A 154 -5.77 -6.39 -15.53
N ALA A 155 -5.01 -5.75 -16.43
CA ALA A 155 -3.78 -5.04 -16.09
C ALA A 155 -4.03 -3.86 -15.13
N ARG A 156 -5.14 -3.13 -15.31
CA ARG A 156 -5.57 -2.08 -14.36
C ARG A 156 -5.84 -2.67 -12.97
N MET A 157 -6.45 -3.85 -12.89
CA MET A 157 -6.68 -4.53 -11.62
C MET A 157 -5.36 -4.92 -10.94
N ILE A 158 -4.37 -5.42 -11.69
CA ILE A 158 -3.03 -5.72 -11.16
C ILE A 158 -2.42 -4.47 -10.50
N VAL A 159 -2.41 -3.33 -11.22
CA VAL A 159 -1.86 -2.07 -10.69
C VAL A 159 -2.65 -1.60 -9.47
N ARG A 160 -3.98 -1.68 -9.49
CA ARG A 160 -4.84 -1.29 -8.36
C ARG A 160 -4.56 -2.13 -7.11
N ILE A 161 -4.41 -3.44 -7.26
CA ILE A 161 -4.04 -4.33 -6.14
C ILE A 161 -2.66 -3.94 -5.63
N CYS A 162 -1.67 -3.75 -6.51
CA CYS A 162 -0.32 -3.34 -6.12
C CYS A 162 -0.32 -2.02 -5.32
N GLU A 163 -1.03 -0.99 -5.80
CA GLU A 163 -1.14 0.30 -5.10
C GLU A 163 -1.81 0.16 -3.71
N HIS A 164 -2.85 -0.68 -3.61
CA HIS A 164 -3.48 -0.97 -2.32
C HIS A 164 -2.52 -1.69 -1.36
N GLU A 165 -1.83 -2.73 -1.82
CA GLU A 165 -0.89 -3.49 -1.00
C GLU A 165 0.29 -2.63 -0.53
N MET A 166 0.81 -1.75 -1.38
CA MET A 166 1.86 -0.82 -1.00
C MET A 166 1.38 0.20 0.03
N TYR A 167 0.15 0.71 -0.12
CA TYR A 167 -0.45 1.56 0.89
C TYR A 167 -0.56 0.85 2.25
N GLU A 168 -0.97 -0.42 2.28
CA GLU A 168 -1.02 -1.19 3.52
C GLU A 168 0.35 -1.38 4.18
N ILE A 169 1.40 -1.61 3.37
CA ILE A 169 2.79 -1.68 3.84
C ILE A 169 3.23 -0.34 4.44
N GLU A 170 2.93 0.77 3.78
CA GLU A 170 3.29 2.14 4.21
C GLU A 170 2.54 2.55 5.49
N VAL A 171 1.29 2.10 5.68
CA VAL A 171 0.54 2.35 6.91
C VAL A 171 1.19 1.65 8.10
N CYS A 172 1.48 0.35 7.98
CA CYS A 172 2.22 -0.37 9.00
C CYS A 172 2.77 -1.72 8.48
N PRO A 173 4.10 -1.86 8.29
CA PRO A 173 4.68 -3.10 7.74
C PRO A 173 4.53 -4.30 8.68
N ASP A 174 4.47 -4.06 10.00
CA ASP A 174 4.23 -5.12 11.00
C ASP A 174 2.81 -5.67 10.90
N CYS A 175 1.80 -4.78 10.83
CA CYS A 175 0.41 -5.17 10.64
C CYS A 175 0.20 -5.88 9.29
N TYR A 176 0.85 -5.40 8.23
CA TYR A 176 0.81 -6.05 6.92
C TYR A 176 1.36 -7.48 6.99
N THR A 177 2.56 -7.65 7.59
CA THR A 177 3.20 -8.95 7.79
C THR A 177 2.30 -9.91 8.55
N SER A 178 1.73 -9.48 9.68
CA SER A 178 0.82 -10.29 10.48
C SER A 178 -0.42 -10.68 9.69
N SER A 179 -0.99 -9.77 8.90
CA SER A 179 -2.16 -10.04 8.05
C SER A 179 -1.89 -11.03 6.91
N CYS A 180 -0.65 -11.09 6.41
CA CYS A 180 -0.24 -12.02 5.36
C CYS A 180 0.06 -13.42 5.91
N THR A 181 0.68 -13.50 7.09
CA THR A 181 1.05 -14.79 7.69
C THR A 181 -0.12 -15.48 8.39
N LYS A 182 -1.11 -14.72 8.88
CA LYS A 182 -2.32 -15.21 9.54
C LYS A 182 -2.06 -16.32 10.57
N LYS A 183 -1.00 -16.16 11.38
CA LYS A 183 -0.78 -17.01 12.55
C LYS A 183 -1.98 -16.92 13.50
N ASP A 184 -2.13 -17.89 14.39
CA ASP A 184 -3.16 -17.83 15.43
C ASP A 184 -3.04 -16.52 16.20
N ASN A 185 -4.18 -15.84 16.38
CA ASN A 185 -4.25 -14.51 17.00
C ASN A 185 -3.33 -13.47 16.33
N TRP A 186 -3.14 -13.51 15.01
CA TRP A 186 -2.28 -12.55 14.28
C TRP A 186 -2.60 -11.08 14.57
N PHE A 187 -3.88 -10.77 14.84
CA PHE A 187 -4.31 -9.42 15.19
C PHE A 187 -4.05 -9.07 16.66
N CYS A 188 -3.68 -10.03 17.51
CA CYS A 188 -3.28 -9.79 18.90
C CYS A 188 -1.77 -9.53 19.05
N GLU A 189 -0.99 -9.60 17.98
CA GLU A 189 0.44 -9.31 18.01
C GLU A 189 0.71 -7.79 18.01
N PRO A 190 1.39 -7.24 19.03
CA PRO A 190 1.79 -5.84 19.03
C PRO A 190 2.90 -5.55 18.03
N CYS A 191 2.74 -4.48 17.26
CA CYS A 191 3.77 -3.92 16.39
C CYS A 191 4.98 -3.43 17.19
N ARG A 192 6.09 -3.10 16.52
CA ARG A 192 7.30 -2.55 17.15
C ARG A 192 7.01 -1.20 17.79
N GLU A 193 6.29 -0.36 17.07
CA GLU A 193 5.59 0.79 17.62
C GLU A 193 4.11 0.42 17.69
N PRO A 194 3.54 0.25 18.89
CA PRO A 194 2.19 -0.25 18.96
C PRO A 194 1.19 0.81 18.50
N HIS A 195 -0.04 0.38 18.25
CA HIS A 195 -1.13 1.27 17.83
C HIS A 195 -1.94 1.71 19.06
N ILE A 196 -2.39 2.97 19.08
CA ILE A 196 -3.27 3.45 20.14
C ILE A 196 -4.60 2.69 20.04
N LEU A 197 -5.10 2.20 21.17
CA LEU A 197 -6.39 1.54 21.24
C LEU A 197 -7.48 2.57 21.48
N VAL A 198 -8.57 2.45 20.72
CA VAL A 198 -9.73 3.35 20.83
C VAL A 198 -11.04 2.57 20.83
N TRP A 199 -12.03 3.15 21.50
CA TRP A 199 -13.42 2.92 21.16
C TRP A 199 -13.78 3.85 20.00
N ALA A 200 -13.93 3.30 18.80
CA ALA A 200 -14.26 4.07 17.60
C ALA A 200 -15.74 3.89 17.23
N LYS A 201 -16.42 4.97 16.84
CA LYS A 201 -17.83 4.95 16.43
C LYS A 201 -18.01 5.37 14.97
N LEU A 202 -18.42 4.40 14.16
CA LEU A 202 -18.93 4.67 12.81
C LEU A 202 -20.39 5.08 12.84
N LYS A 203 -20.79 5.96 11.93
CA LYS A 203 -22.19 6.37 11.78
C LYS A 203 -23.07 5.16 11.50
N GLY A 204 -24.11 4.97 12.32
CA GLY A 204 -25.03 3.83 12.22
C GLY A 204 -24.58 2.57 12.97
N PHE A 205 -23.38 2.59 13.55
CA PHE A 205 -22.82 1.48 14.33
C PHE A 205 -22.60 1.90 15.79
N PRO A 206 -22.58 0.93 16.71
CA PRO A 206 -22.11 1.16 18.09
C PRO A 206 -20.63 1.55 18.12
N PHE A 207 -20.14 1.96 19.30
CA PHE A 207 -18.69 1.99 19.50
C PHE A 207 -18.15 0.56 19.43
N TRP A 208 -16.97 0.41 18.85
CA TRP A 208 -16.29 -0.86 18.69
C TRP A 208 -14.80 -0.70 19.02
N PRO A 209 -14.15 -1.72 19.63
CA PRO A 209 -12.72 -1.62 19.92
C PRO A 209 -11.91 -1.67 18.63
N ALA A 210 -10.92 -0.78 18.51
CA ALA A 210 -10.09 -0.67 17.32
C ALA A 210 -8.65 -0.23 17.64
N LYS A 211 -7.75 -0.53 16.71
CA LYS A 211 -6.38 0.03 16.65
C LYS A 211 -6.36 1.24 15.73
N VAL A 212 -5.78 2.34 16.17
CA VAL A 212 -5.50 3.51 15.32
C VAL A 212 -4.21 3.27 14.56
N LEU A 213 -4.31 3.17 13.24
CA LEU A 213 -3.14 2.95 12.37
C LEU A 213 -2.45 4.26 12.00
N GLN A 214 -3.24 5.29 11.69
CA GLN A 214 -2.75 6.63 11.38
C GLN A 214 -3.86 7.68 11.54
N GLU A 215 -3.46 8.95 11.63
CA GLU A 215 -4.33 10.13 11.66
C GLU A 215 -4.03 10.99 10.41
N VAL A 216 -5.06 11.35 9.65
CA VAL A 216 -4.96 12.23 8.48
C VAL A 216 -6.14 13.19 8.50
N ASP A 217 -5.87 14.51 8.50
CA ASP A 217 -6.88 15.58 8.41
C ASP A 217 -8.07 15.43 9.38
N GLY A 218 -7.79 15.07 10.64
CA GLY A 218 -8.84 14.89 11.67
C GLY A 218 -9.65 13.60 11.52
N GLN A 219 -9.21 12.66 10.70
CA GLN A 219 -9.76 11.31 10.58
C GLN A 219 -8.73 10.28 11.05
N LEU A 220 -9.20 9.24 11.73
CA LEU A 220 -8.40 8.09 12.16
C LEU A 220 -8.65 6.92 11.21
N ASP A 221 -7.60 6.38 10.59
CA ASP A 221 -7.64 5.08 9.92
C ASP A 221 -7.58 4.02 11.02
N VAL A 222 -8.72 3.41 11.32
CA VAL A 222 -8.83 2.42 12.38
C VAL A 222 -9.03 1.03 11.83
N ARG A 223 -8.51 0.02 12.53
CA ARG A 223 -8.77 -1.38 12.27
C ARG A 223 -9.45 -2.03 13.47
N PHE A 224 -10.66 -2.51 13.27
CA PHE A 224 -11.51 -3.03 14.34
C PHE A 224 -11.09 -4.43 14.78
N PHE A 225 -11.16 -4.71 16.08
CA PHE A 225 -11.06 -6.10 16.57
C PHE A 225 -12.29 -6.92 16.16
N GLY A 226 -12.13 -8.23 16.05
CA GLY A 226 -13.14 -9.18 15.58
C GLY A 226 -13.06 -9.41 14.07
N GLN A 227 -13.74 -8.59 13.26
CA GLN A 227 -13.79 -8.78 11.80
C GLN A 227 -12.56 -8.23 11.08
N HIS A 228 -11.73 -7.41 11.75
CA HIS A 228 -10.51 -6.81 11.19
C HIS A 228 -10.72 -5.87 10.01
N ASP A 229 -11.95 -5.36 9.87
CA ASP A 229 -12.34 -4.34 8.92
C ASP A 229 -11.64 -3.01 9.20
N ARG A 230 -11.42 -2.25 8.13
CA ARG A 230 -10.79 -0.93 8.13
C ARG A 230 -11.83 0.15 7.88
N ALA A 231 -11.71 1.28 8.57
CA ALA A 231 -12.50 2.46 8.25
C ALA A 231 -11.80 3.74 8.68
N TRP A 232 -12.14 4.83 7.99
CA TRP A 232 -11.84 6.18 8.46
C TRP A 232 -12.96 6.64 9.41
N VAL A 233 -12.58 7.06 10.61
CA VAL A 233 -13.52 7.54 11.65
C VAL A 233 -13.08 8.92 12.11
N PRO A 234 -13.99 9.91 12.21
CA PRO A 234 -13.63 11.23 12.72
C PRO A 234 -13.06 11.16 14.13
N VAL A 235 -12.02 11.95 14.42
CA VAL A 235 -11.33 11.96 15.72
C VAL A 235 -12.31 12.20 16.87
N GLU A 236 -13.30 13.09 16.70
CA GLU A 236 -14.32 13.37 17.71
C GLU A 236 -15.25 12.19 18.04
N ASN A 237 -15.28 11.16 17.18
CA ASN A 237 -16.05 9.93 17.38
C ASN A 237 -15.19 8.78 17.95
N CYS A 238 -14.00 9.08 18.44
CA CYS A 238 -13.07 8.13 19.02
C CYS A 238 -12.72 8.52 20.46
N PHE A 239 -12.83 7.55 21.37
CA PHE A 239 -12.32 7.67 22.73
C PHE A 239 -11.13 6.76 22.91
N ILE A 240 -10.12 7.18 23.66
CA ILE A 240 -9.03 6.30 24.08
C ILE A 240 -9.62 5.13 24.86
N MET A 241 -9.02 3.96 24.71
CA MET A 241 -9.46 2.74 25.37
C MET A 241 -9.58 2.92 26.88
N SER A 242 -10.80 2.83 27.39
CA SER A 242 -11.17 2.79 28.80
C SER A 242 -11.67 1.40 29.18
N GLU A 243 -11.48 1.02 30.44
CA GLU A 243 -11.99 -0.25 30.98
C GLU A 243 -13.53 -0.31 30.93
N GLU A 244 -14.19 0.82 31.22
CA GLU A 244 -15.63 0.97 31.05
C GLU A 244 -16.00 1.22 29.57
N ILE A 245 -17.00 0.50 29.08
CA ILE A 245 -17.49 0.60 27.69
C ILE A 245 -18.34 1.88 27.53
N PRO A 246 -18.11 2.72 26.51
CA PRO A 246 -18.75 4.05 26.39
C PRO A 246 -20.25 4.05 26.06
N PHE A 247 -20.91 2.88 26.07
CA PHE A 247 -22.32 2.71 25.74
C PHE A 247 -22.95 1.46 26.39
N PRO A 248 -24.29 1.41 26.56
CA PRO A 248 -24.96 0.22 27.07
C PRO A 248 -24.91 -0.96 26.08
N VAL A 249 -24.29 -2.08 26.46
CA VAL A 249 -24.07 -3.29 25.62
C VAL A 249 -25.35 -4.11 25.35
N LYS A 250 -26.54 -3.62 25.73
CA LYS A 250 -27.78 -4.39 25.90
C LYS A 250 -28.35 -5.11 24.65
N LYS A 251 -27.72 -5.06 23.46
CA LYS A 251 -28.23 -5.67 22.21
C LYS A 251 -27.20 -6.36 21.30
N GLN A 252 -25.94 -6.50 21.69
CA GLN A 252 -24.93 -7.17 20.85
C GLN A 252 -24.47 -8.44 21.55
N LYS A 253 -24.91 -9.61 21.09
CA LYS A 253 -24.44 -10.89 21.64
C LYS A 253 -23.56 -11.61 20.64
N GLY A 254 -22.42 -12.11 21.10
CA GLY A 254 -21.49 -12.96 20.36
C GLY A 254 -20.36 -12.19 19.68
N SER A 255 -20.66 -11.45 18.61
CA SER A 255 -19.60 -10.78 17.81
C SER A 255 -18.84 -9.70 18.57
N PHE A 256 -19.52 -8.92 19.41
CA PHE A 256 -18.89 -7.87 20.21
C PHE A 256 -18.01 -8.48 21.31
N ASP A 257 -18.52 -9.51 22.00
CA ASP A 257 -17.78 -10.21 23.06
C ASP A 257 -16.48 -10.81 22.52
N ASN A 258 -16.51 -11.38 21.31
CA ASN A 258 -15.32 -11.89 20.63
C ASN A 258 -14.31 -10.78 20.31
N ALA A 259 -14.76 -9.61 19.86
CA ALA A 259 -13.88 -8.48 19.58
C ALA A 259 -13.22 -7.94 20.85
N VAL A 260 -13.96 -7.86 21.96
CA VAL A 260 -13.41 -7.46 23.26
C VAL A 260 -12.44 -8.51 23.80
N ALA A 261 -12.76 -9.81 23.66
CA ALA A 261 -11.87 -10.89 24.06
C ALA A 261 -10.54 -10.84 23.28
N GLU A 262 -10.60 -10.64 21.95
CA GLU A 262 -9.42 -10.48 21.11
C GLU A 262 -8.58 -9.26 21.53
N MET A 263 -9.24 -8.12 21.81
CA MET A 263 -8.58 -6.92 22.32
C MET A 263 -7.88 -7.16 23.67
N ASN A 264 -8.51 -7.91 24.58
CA ASN A 264 -7.90 -8.22 25.87
C ASN A 264 -6.63 -9.06 25.73
N ILE A 265 -6.62 -10.04 24.81
CA ILE A 265 -5.40 -10.79 24.47
C ILE A 265 -4.32 -9.85 23.92
N TYR A 266 -4.69 -8.89 23.06
CA TYR A 266 -3.74 -7.88 22.57
C TYR A 266 -3.17 -7.02 23.70
N ILE A 267 -3.98 -6.59 24.67
CA ILE A 267 -3.54 -5.81 25.83
C ILE A 267 -2.58 -6.62 26.73
N GLU A 268 -2.85 -7.91 26.94
CA GLU A 268 -1.92 -8.80 27.65
C GLU A 268 -0.58 -8.93 26.90
N ASN A 269 -0.63 -9.06 25.58
CA ASN A 269 0.58 -9.10 24.76
C ASN A 269 1.34 -7.77 24.78
N LEU A 270 0.65 -6.63 24.81
CA LEU A 270 1.26 -5.31 25.01
C LEU A 270 2.01 -5.26 26.35
N ARG A 271 1.35 -5.63 27.44
CA ARG A 271 1.97 -5.67 28.79
C ARG A 271 3.18 -6.59 28.81
N ARG A 272 3.11 -7.76 28.18
CA ARG A 272 4.23 -8.71 28.10
C ARG A 272 5.42 -8.13 27.33
N LYS A 273 5.17 -7.39 26.24
CA LYS A 273 6.22 -6.88 25.34
C LYS A 273 6.81 -5.53 25.80
N PHE A 274 5.99 -4.65 26.36
CA PHE A 274 6.36 -3.27 26.70
C PHE A 274 6.33 -2.97 28.20
N GLY A 275 5.85 -3.89 29.03
CA GLY A 275 5.84 -3.76 30.50
C GLY A 275 4.58 -3.14 31.08
N SER A 276 3.84 -2.32 30.33
CA SER A 276 2.62 -1.64 30.80
C SER A 276 1.54 -1.52 29.73
N PHE A 277 0.33 -1.25 30.21
CA PHE A 277 -0.78 -0.70 29.44
C PHE A 277 -1.77 -0.06 30.41
N GLU A 278 -1.98 1.24 30.31
CA GLU A 278 -2.85 2.02 31.18
C GLU A 278 -4.15 2.46 30.46
N TYR A 279 -5.28 1.92 30.94
CA TYR A 279 -6.59 2.36 30.49
C TYR A 279 -6.81 3.86 30.75
N ALA A 280 -7.53 4.49 29.84
CA ALA A 280 -7.95 5.88 29.99
C ALA A 280 -9.17 6.02 30.91
N PRO A 281 -9.34 7.19 31.55
CA PRO A 281 -10.63 7.56 32.13
C PRO A 281 -11.77 7.43 31.12
N TYR A 282 -12.97 7.13 31.61
CA TYR A 282 -14.16 6.96 30.79
C TYR A 282 -14.36 8.14 29.82
N ARG A 283 -14.55 7.83 28.53
CA ARG A 283 -14.75 8.81 27.43
C ARG A 283 -13.63 9.86 27.30
N SER A 284 -12.40 9.48 27.61
CA SER A 284 -11.23 10.33 27.29
C SER A 284 -11.14 10.53 25.77
N PRO A 285 -11.13 11.78 25.27
CA PRO A 285 -10.94 12.06 23.84
C PRO A 285 -9.63 11.46 23.33
N TYR A 286 -9.60 11.12 22.04
CA TYR A 286 -8.36 10.69 21.39
C TYR A 286 -7.24 11.73 21.55
N ASP A 287 -6.07 11.26 21.95
CA ASP A 287 -4.85 12.05 22.09
C ASP A 287 -3.67 11.23 21.57
N LYS A 288 -3.07 11.70 20.47
CA LYS A 288 -1.92 11.06 19.82
C LYS A 288 -0.66 11.03 20.69
N SER A 289 -0.56 11.87 21.71
CA SER A 289 0.59 11.95 22.61
C SER A 289 0.56 10.88 23.70
N ARG A 290 -0.58 10.20 23.89
CA ARG A 290 -0.71 9.17 24.91
C ARG A 290 0.03 7.91 24.48
N VAL A 291 1.06 7.58 25.22
CA VAL A 291 1.84 6.34 25.08
C VAL A 291 1.47 5.40 26.24
N TYR A 292 1.18 4.14 25.90
CA TYR A 292 0.88 2.94 26.71
C TYR A 292 0.89 3.05 28.24
#